data_AF-A0A7K1J2P5-F1
#
_entry.id   AF-A0A7K1J2P5-F1
#
_cell.length_a   1.000
_cell.length_b   1.000
_cell.length_c   1.000
_cell.angle_alpha   90.00
_cell.angle_beta   90.00
_cell.angle_gamma   90.00
#
_symmetry.space_group_name_H-M   'P 1'
#
loop_
_entity.id
_entity.type
_entity.pdbx_description
1 polymer ?
#
loop_
_entity_poly.entity_id
_entity_poly.type
_entity_poly.pdbx_seq_one_letter_code
_entity_poly.pdbx_strand_id
1 'polypeptide(L)'
;MIPSGARVVVRCEDGVDEHTGRMTYRDFVGHVINWNGERLLLRRDAPANGSRPEQIVHIEARDIAVLKPVPERTFRTQDNN
;
A
#
# COMPACT_ATOMS: atom_id res chain seq x y z
N MET A 1 10.61 9.62 7.43
CA MET A 1 11.21 8.50 6.67
C MET A 1 10.26 7.31 6.78
N ILE A 2 9.99 6.59 5.69
CA ILE A 2 9.16 5.39 5.69
C ILE A 2 10.08 4.18 5.90
N PRO A 3 9.91 3.36 6.95
CA PRO A 3 10.78 2.21 7.19
C PRO A 3 10.60 1.11 6.14
N SER A 4 11.71 0.57 5.64
CA SER A 4 11.68 -0.70 4.89
C SER A 4 11.11 -1.82 5.75
N GLY A 5 10.34 -2.71 5.13
CA GLY A 5 9.63 -3.79 5.79
C GLY A 5 8.28 -3.38 6.40
N ALA A 6 8.01 -2.09 6.61
CA ALA A 6 6.71 -1.67 7.12
C ALA A 6 5.59 -2.04 6.14
N ARG A 7 4.51 -2.62 6.67
CA ARG A 7 3.30 -2.85 5.89
C ARG A 7 2.45 -1.59 5.87
N VAL A 8 2.01 -1.16 4.69
CA VAL A 8 1.29 0.11 4.51
C VAL A 8 0.12 -0.04 3.57
N VAL A 9 -0.89 0.82 3.73
CA VAL A 9 -1.84 1.17 2.69
C VAL A 9 -1.39 2.48 2.06
N VAL A 10 -1.31 2.50 0.73
CA VAL A 10 -1.01 3.67 -0.09
C VAL A 10 -2.21 3.93 -0.99
N ARG A 11 -2.79 5.12 -0.93
CA ARG A 11 -3.79 5.60 -1.88
C ARG A 11 -3.14 6.55 -2.85
N CYS A 12 -3.28 6.27 -4.13
CA CYS A 12 -2.81 7.15 -5.20
C CYS A 12 -3.98 7.78 -5.95
N GLU A 13 -3.78 8.99 -6.45
CA GLU A 13 -4.65 9.58 -7.47
C GLU A 13 -4.52 8.76 -8.78
N ASP A 14 -5.65 8.45 -9.42
CA ASP A 14 -5.71 7.60 -10.63
C ASP A 14 -6.39 8.32 -11.80
N GLY A 15 -6.39 9.66 -11.76
CA GLY A 15 -6.98 10.53 -12.77
C GLY A 15 -8.46 10.86 -12.50
N VAL A 16 -9.01 11.73 -13.35
CA VAL A 16 -10.40 12.21 -13.24
C VAL A 16 -11.29 11.34 -14.13
N ASP A 17 -12.38 10.83 -13.54
CA ASP A 17 -13.42 10.13 -14.27
C ASP A 17 -14.14 11.09 -15.23
N GLU A 18 -14.10 10.82 -16.53
CA GLU A 18 -14.63 11.72 -17.56
C GLU A 18 -16.16 11.86 -17.54
N HIS A 19 -16.88 10.87 -17.01
CA HIS A 19 -18.34 10.88 -16.95
C HIS A 19 -18.84 11.73 -15.77
N THR A 20 -18.17 11.61 -14.63
CA THR A 20 -18.59 12.21 -13.36
C THR A 20 -17.80 13.45 -12.97
N GLY A 21 -16.65 13.69 -13.62
CA GLY A 21 -15.72 14.78 -13.30
C GLY A 21 -15.01 14.62 -11.95
N ARG A 22 -15.06 13.44 -11.34
CA ARG A 22 -14.52 13.19 -9.99
C ARG A 22 -13.13 12.58 -10.05
N MET A 23 -12.25 13.00 -9.14
CA MET A 23 -10.96 12.35 -8.94
C MET A 23 -11.17 10.89 -8.51
N THR A 24 -10.50 9.97 -9.20
CA THR A 24 -10.47 8.56 -8.88
C THR A 24 -9.21 8.21 -8.14
N TYR A 25 -9.24 7.09 -7.42
CA TYR A 25 -8.14 6.67 -6.56
C TYR A 25 -7.88 5.17 -6.70
N ARG A 26 -6.61 4.80 -6.52
CA ARG A 26 -6.16 3.42 -6.50
C ARG A 26 -5.43 3.11 -5.21
N ASP A 27 -5.84 2.04 -4.55
CA ASP A 27 -5.26 1.59 -3.29
C ASP A 27 -4.28 0.43 -3.51
N PHE A 28 -3.13 0.53 -2.85
CA PHE A 28 -2.11 -0.51 -2.76
C PHE A 28 -1.91 -0.89 -1.30
N VAL A 29 -1.85 -2.19 -1.02
CA VAL A 29 -1.45 -2.70 0.29
C VAL A 29 -0.22 -3.57 0.08
N GLY A 30 0.82 -3.35 0.87
CA GLY A 30 2.07 -4.06 0.69
C GLY A 30 3.15 -3.68 1.68
N HIS A 31 4.33 -4.22 1.45
CA HIS A 31 5.52 -3.99 2.26
C HIS A 31 6.46 -3.02 1.55
N VAL A 32 6.94 -2.02 2.29
CA VAL A 32 7.90 -1.04 1.80
C VAL A 32 9.23 -1.74 1.53
N ILE A 33 9.76 -1.63 0.32
CA ILE A 33 11.13 -2.06 0.00
C ILE A 33 12.07 -0.88 0.24
N ASN A 34 11.74 0.27 -0.33
CA ASN A 34 12.57 1.47 -0.26
C ASN A 34 11.72 2.75 -0.36
N TRP A 35 12.20 3.82 0.27
CA TRP A 35 11.69 5.18 0.13
C TRP A 35 12.86 6.15 0.03
N ASN A 36 12.95 6.87 -1.08
CA ASN A 36 14.03 7.85 -1.31
C ASN A 36 13.58 9.31 -1.18
N GLY A 37 12.32 9.59 -0.84
CA GLY A 37 11.75 10.94 -0.79
C GLY A 37 10.95 11.34 -2.02
N GLU A 38 11.21 10.72 -3.16
CA GLU A 38 10.53 10.98 -4.43
C GLU A 38 9.69 9.79 -4.90
N ARG A 39 10.12 8.57 -4.56
CA ARG A 39 9.53 7.31 -5.00
C ARG A 39 9.44 6.32 -3.86
N LEU A 40 8.30 5.67 -3.79
CA LEU A 40 8.06 4.50 -2.96
C LEU A 40 8.17 3.25 -3.82
N LEU A 41 9.09 2.36 -3.43
CA LEU A 41 9.15 0.99 -3.94
C LEU A 41 8.40 0.09 -2.98
N LEU A 42 7.31 -0.52 -3.45
CA LEU A 42 6.43 -1.34 -2.63
C LEU A 42 6.30 -2.74 -3.23
N ARG A 43 6.45 -3.78 -2.42
CA ARG A 43 5.99 -5.12 -2.76
C ARG A 43 4.52 -5.21 -2.38
N ARG A 44 3.63 -5.06 -3.36
CA ARG A 44 2.17 -5.19 -3.19
C ARG A 44 1.82 -6.63 -2.85
N ASP A 45 1.03 -6.81 -1.80
CA ASP A 45 0.52 -8.11 -1.38
C ASP A 45 -0.41 -8.70 -2.47
N ALA A 46 -0.42 -10.03 -2.58
CA ALA A 46 -1.48 -10.72 -3.30
C ALA A 46 -2.81 -10.55 -2.55
N PRO A 47 -3.93 -10.26 -3.25
CA PRO A 47 -5.24 -10.23 -2.61
C PRO A 47 -5.60 -11.63 -2.10
N ALA A 48 -6.38 -11.68 -1.03
CA ALA A 48 -6.77 -12.93 -0.36
C ALA A 48 -7.50 -13.93 -1.28
N ASN A 49 -8.13 -13.44 -2.34
CA ASN A 49 -8.83 -14.27 -3.33
C ASN A 49 -7.91 -14.84 -4.43
N GLY A 50 -6.61 -14.55 -4.40
CA GLY A 50 -5.64 -15.10 -5.35
C GLY A 50 -5.77 -14.58 -6.79
N SER A 51 -6.60 -13.55 -7.04
CA SER A 51 -6.86 -13.03 -8.40
C SER A 51 -5.62 -12.47 -9.13
N ARG A 52 -4.55 -12.15 -8.38
CA ARG A 52 -3.30 -11.65 -8.94
C ARG A 52 -2.13 -12.01 -8.00
N PRO A 53 -0.91 -12.21 -8.54
CA PRO A 53 0.27 -12.42 -7.72
C PRO A 53 0.68 -11.13 -6.99
N GLU A 54 1.59 -11.30 -6.02
CA GLU A 54 2.36 -10.19 -5.48
C GLU A 54 3.14 -9.48 -6.60
N GLN A 55 3.37 -8.18 -6.44
CA GLN A 55 3.99 -7.37 -7.50
C GLN A 55 4.82 -6.24 -6.92
N ILE A 56 5.99 -5.99 -7.52
CA ILE A 56 6.76 -4.77 -7.24
C ILE A 56 6.12 -3.60 -7.98
N VAL A 57 5.71 -2.57 -7.23
CA VAL A 57 5.13 -1.33 -7.77
C VAL A 57 6.00 -0.14 -7.38
N HIS A 58 6.16 0.79 -8.32
CA HIS A 58 6.80 2.07 -8.11
C HIS A 58 5.72 3.14 -8.05
N ILE A 59 5.73 3.95 -7.00
CA ILE A 59 4.74 4.99 -6.77
C ILE A 59 5.50 6.31 -6.60
N GLU A 60 5.19 7.29 -7.43
CA GLU A 60 5.75 8.64 -7.29
C GLU A 60 5.12 9.32 -6.07
N ALA A 61 5.93 10.04 -5.29
CA ALA A 61 5.50 10.73 -4.08
C ALA A 61 4.35 11.72 -4.37
N ARG A 62 4.40 12.38 -5.53
CA ARG A 62 3.39 13.34 -5.98
C ARG A 62 2.00 12.73 -6.21
N ASP A 63 1.94 11.41 -6.46
CA ASP A 63 0.69 10.72 -6.74
C ASP A 63 0.06 10.17 -5.45
N ILE A 64 0.77 10.20 -4.31
CA ILE A 64 0.31 9.66 -3.02
C ILE A 64 -0.62 10.65 -2.32
N ALA A 65 -1.90 10.32 -2.26
CA ALA A 65 -2.90 11.07 -1.51
C ALA A 65 -2.95 10.64 -0.03
N VAL A 66 -2.76 9.35 0.26
CA VAL A 66 -2.80 8.82 1.63
C VAL A 66 -1.74 7.75 1.82
N LEU A 67 -1.04 7.80 2.96
CA LEU A 67 -0.15 6.75 3.44
C LEU A 67 -0.49 6.42 4.89
N LYS A 68 -0.82 5.16 5.18
CA LYS A 68 -1.13 4.69 6.53
C LYS A 68 -0.38 3.39 6.84
N PRO A 69 0.22 3.26 8.04
CA PRO A 69 0.75 1.96 8.47
C PRO A 69 -0.40 0.96 8.66
N VAL A 70 -0.15 -0.28 8.27
CA VAL A 70 -1.00 -1.42 8.62
C VAL A 70 -0.32 -2.14 9.77
N PRO A 71 -0.88 -2.09 10.99
CA PRO A 71 -0.28 -2.78 12.12
C PRO A 71 -0.24 -4.29 11.87
N GLU A 72 0.85 -4.93 12.29
CA GLU A 72 0.92 -6.37 12.34
C GLU A 72 -0.15 -6.91 13.30
N ARG A 73 -0.81 -7.98 12.89
CA ARG A 73 -1.88 -8.58 13.69
C ARG A 73 -1.22 -9.27 14.88
N THR A 74 -1.30 -8.68 16.07
CA THR A 74 -0.83 -9.32 17.29
C THR A 74 -1.71 -10.53 17.58
N PHE A 75 -1.17 -11.74 17.34
CA PHE A 75 -1.81 -12.95 17.83
C PHE A 75 -1.59 -12.99 19.34
N ARG A 76 -2.67 -12.89 20.13
CA ARG A 76 -2.62 -13.20 21.55
C ARG A 76 -2.50 -14.72 21.66
N THR A 77 -1.27 -15.23 21.80
CA THR A 77 -1.06 -16.59 22.25
C THR A 77 -1.72 -16.70 23.62
N GLN A 78 -2.81 -17.47 23.72
CA GLN A 78 -3.29 -17.92 25.00
C GLN A 78 -2.34 -19.05 25.43
N ASP A 79 -1.41 -18.72 26.32
CA ASP A 79 -0.72 -19.72 27.12
C ASP A 79 -1.77 -20.34 28.06
N ASN A 80 -2.32 -21.48 27.67
CA ASN A 80 -3.13 -22.30 28.58
C ASN A 80 -2.18 -23.21 29.35
N ASN A 81 -2.01 -22.82 30.62
CA ASN A 81 -1.46 -23.57 31.74
C ASN A 81 -2.15 -24.93 31.95
#